data_AF-A0A484ZLZ0-F1
#
_entry.id   AF-A0A484ZLZ0-F1
#
_cell.length_a   1.000
_cell.length_b   1.000
_cell.length_c   1.000
_cell.angle_alpha   90.00
_cell.angle_beta   90.00
_cell.angle_gamma   90.00
#
_symmetry.space_group_name_H-M   'P 1'
#
loop_
_entity.id
_entity.type
_entity.pdbx_description
1 polymer ?
#
loop_
_entity_poly.entity_id
_entity_poly.type
_entity_poly.pdbx_seq_one_letter_code
_entity_poly.pdbx_strand_id
1 'polypeptide(L)'
;MKNTRYVEPTGLSEKNVSTARDLTRLLIATKQYPLLSKLSTTPDKTVAFQKPNYSLGFRNTNHLISNEAWNIQLTKTGFTNEAGHCLAMRTTIANRDVALVVLDAYGKYTHFADANRLRKWMETGKTPPVPEAAKSYKKQKARQGQA
;
A
#
# COMPACT_ATOMS: atom_id res chain seq x y z
N MET A 1 -9.93 15.26 -4.43
CA MET A 1 -9.41 14.11 -5.19
C MET A 1 -10.19 14.07 -6.50
N LYS A 2 -9.59 14.50 -7.62
CA LYS A 2 -10.32 14.77 -8.88
C LYS A 2 -10.33 13.58 -9.84
N ASN A 3 -9.39 12.65 -9.69
CA ASN A 3 -9.21 11.46 -10.52
C ASN A 3 -9.54 10.19 -9.73
N THR A 4 -10.42 10.29 -8.73
CA THR A 4 -10.87 9.17 -7.91
C THR A 4 -12.36 8.92 -8.14
N ARG A 5 -12.73 7.66 -8.35
CA ARG A 5 -14.13 7.22 -8.46
C ARG A 5 -14.31 5.93 -7.67
N TYR A 6 -15.37 5.89 -6.88
CA TYR A 6 -15.81 4.69 -6.17
C TYR A 6 -17.17 4.26 -6.72
N VAL A 7 -17.30 2.99 -7.10
CA VAL A 7 -18.56 2.36 -7.51
C VAL A 7 -19.04 1.34 -6.48
N GLU A 8 -18.16 0.88 -5.59
CA GLU A 8 -18.44 -0.06 -4.50
C GLU A 8 -17.36 0.03 -3.39
N PRO A 9 -17.63 -0.45 -2.15
CA PRO A 9 -16.79 -0.16 -0.98
C PRO A 9 -15.66 -1.16 -0.70
N THR A 10 -15.56 -2.28 -1.42
CA THR A 10 -14.63 -3.39 -1.15
C THR A 10 -13.33 -3.29 -1.96
N GLY A 11 -13.37 -2.68 -3.14
CA GLY A 11 -12.23 -2.60 -4.06
C GLY A 11 -12.18 -3.72 -5.10
N LEU A 12 -13.23 -4.56 -5.20
CA LEU A 12 -13.33 -5.65 -6.18
C LEU A 12 -13.61 -5.15 -7.60
N SER A 13 -14.25 -3.99 -7.76
CA SER A 13 -14.52 -3.46 -9.10
C SER A 13 -13.30 -2.74 -9.67
N GLU A 14 -12.90 -3.10 -10.90
CA GLU A 14 -11.89 -2.35 -11.67
C GLU A 14 -12.28 -0.88 -11.93
N LYS A 15 -13.57 -0.55 -11.79
CA LYS A 15 -14.05 0.83 -11.93
C LYS A 15 -13.76 1.70 -10.70
N ASN A 16 -13.30 1.09 -9.59
CA ASN A 16 -12.69 1.78 -8.46
C ASN A 16 -11.28 2.22 -8.84
N VAL A 17 -11.16 3.51 -9.19
CA VAL A 17 -9.91 4.07 -9.71
C VAL A 17 -9.47 5.24 -8.86
N SER A 18 -8.15 5.44 -8.78
CA SER A 18 -7.52 6.60 -8.16
C SER A 18 -6.14 6.83 -8.77
N THR A 19 -5.47 7.90 -8.34
CA THR A 19 -4.07 8.18 -8.69
C THR A 19 -3.22 8.19 -7.44
N ALA A 20 -1.90 7.99 -7.58
CA ALA A 20 -0.97 8.08 -6.45
C ALA A 20 -1.13 9.42 -5.71
N ARG A 21 -1.27 10.53 -6.46
CA ARG A 21 -1.49 11.87 -5.91
C ARG A 21 -2.79 12.00 -5.12
N ASP A 22 -3.89 11.45 -5.62
CA ASP A 22 -5.18 11.50 -4.91
C ASP A 22 -5.19 10.60 -3.68
N LEU A 23 -4.55 9.44 -3.74
CA LEU A 23 -4.36 8.60 -2.55
C LEU A 23 -3.43 9.25 -1.51
N THR A 24 -2.43 10.04 -1.91
CA THR A 24 -1.65 10.85 -0.96
C THR A 24 -2.53 11.86 -0.23
N ARG A 25 -3.47 12.51 -0.93
CA ARG A 25 -4.45 13.42 -0.29
C ARG A 25 -5.35 12.65 0.69
N LEU A 26 -5.80 11.46 0.32
CA LEU A 26 -6.56 10.58 1.20
C LEU A 26 -5.75 10.22 2.45
N LEU A 27 -4.48 9.81 2.29
CA LEU A 27 -3.58 9.53 3.41
C LEU A 27 -3.43 10.74 4.33
N ILE A 28 -3.25 11.95 3.80
CA ILE A 28 -3.20 13.17 4.62
C ILE A 28 -4.51 13.35 5.41
N ALA A 29 -5.67 13.16 4.78
CA ALA A 29 -6.96 13.25 5.45
C ALA A 29 -7.14 12.20 6.56
N THR A 30 -6.56 10.99 6.42
CA THR A 30 -6.62 9.96 7.47
C THR A 30 -6.00 10.39 8.81
N LYS A 31 -5.18 11.45 8.85
CA LYS A 31 -4.65 12.00 10.11
C LYS A 31 -5.77 12.41 11.08
N GLN A 32 -6.94 12.78 10.56
CA GLN A 32 -8.11 13.14 11.36
C GLN A 32 -8.90 11.93 11.90
N TYR A 33 -8.48 10.70 11.57
CA TYR A 33 -9.19 9.47 11.92
C TYR A 33 -8.24 8.47 12.62
N PRO A 34 -7.90 8.69 13.90
CA PRO A 34 -6.93 7.86 14.64
C PRO A 34 -7.30 6.37 14.71
N LEU A 35 -8.60 6.05 14.63
CA LEU A 35 -9.07 4.67 14.63
C LEU A 35 -8.58 3.88 13.41
N LEU A 36 -8.45 4.53 12.24
CA LEU A 36 -7.92 3.87 11.03
C LEU A 36 -6.46 3.46 11.24
N SER A 37 -5.67 4.29 11.91
CA SER A 37 -4.30 3.96 12.29
C SER A 37 -4.27 2.72 13.17
N LYS A 38 -5.00 2.72 14.29
CA LYS A 38 -5.05 1.60 15.24
C LYS A 38 -5.46 0.27 14.58
N LEU A 39 -6.54 0.30 13.78
CA LEU A 39 -7.06 -0.92 13.16
C LEU A 39 -6.16 -1.43 12.03
N SER A 40 -5.66 -0.53 11.18
CA SER A 40 -4.84 -0.93 10.03
C SER A 40 -3.46 -1.46 10.40
N THR A 41 -2.92 -1.09 11.56
CA THR A 41 -1.61 -1.55 12.06
C THR A 41 -1.70 -2.69 13.06
N THR A 42 -2.89 -3.20 13.35
CA THR A 42 -3.05 -4.40 14.20
C THR A 42 -2.37 -5.60 13.51
N PRO A 43 -1.38 -6.26 14.15
CA PRO A 43 -0.62 -7.35 13.52
C PRO A 43 -1.50 -8.57 13.22
N ASP A 44 -2.30 -8.98 14.19
CA ASP A 44 -3.24 -10.08 14.09
C ASP A 44 -4.39 -9.92 15.08
N LYS A 45 -5.50 -10.61 14.82
CA LYS A 45 -6.66 -10.66 15.70
C LYS A 45 -7.44 -11.94 15.49
N THR A 46 -7.69 -12.66 16.57
CA THR A 46 -8.74 -13.69 16.60
C THR A 46 -10.09 -13.03 16.87
N VAL A 47 -11.04 -13.23 15.96
CA VAL A 47 -12.40 -12.70 16.05
C VAL A 47 -13.37 -13.85 16.28
N ALA A 48 -14.18 -13.72 17.33
CA ALA A 48 -15.28 -14.64 17.61
C ALA A 48 -16.55 -14.15 16.92
N PHE A 49 -17.16 -15.02 16.11
CA PHE A 49 -18.42 -14.82 15.45
C PHE A 49 -19.54 -15.52 16.21
N GLN A 50 -20.76 -15.05 15.99
CA GLN A 50 -21.97 -15.62 16.55
C GLN A 50 -22.90 -15.99 15.40
N LYS A 51 -23.75 -17.01 15.64
CA LYS A 51 -24.77 -17.51 14.68
C LYS A 51 -24.17 -17.99 13.33
N PRO A 52 -23.44 -19.12 13.29
CA PRO A 52 -23.05 -20.00 14.40
C PRO A 52 -21.82 -19.48 15.16
N ASN A 53 -21.51 -20.09 16.32
CA ASN A 53 -20.34 -19.70 17.11
C ASN A 53 -19.07 -20.34 16.52
N TYR A 54 -18.13 -19.52 16.08
CA TYR A 54 -16.80 -19.95 15.65
C TYR A 54 -15.81 -18.79 15.76
N SER A 55 -14.51 -19.09 15.75
CA SER A 55 -13.45 -18.08 15.81
C SER A 55 -12.54 -18.19 14.59
N LEU A 56 -12.14 -17.06 14.03
CA LEU A 56 -11.16 -16.99 12.94
C LEU A 56 -9.99 -16.09 13.32
N GLY A 57 -8.78 -16.57 13.02
CA GLY A 57 -7.56 -15.77 13.12
C GLY A 57 -7.34 -14.96 11.86
N PHE A 58 -7.24 -13.64 11.99
CA PHE A 58 -6.88 -12.72 10.91
C PHE A 58 -5.48 -12.18 11.14
N ARG A 59 -4.69 -12.08 10.07
CA ARG A 59 -3.36 -11.47 10.08
C ARG A 59 -3.32 -10.28 9.15
N ASN A 60 -2.45 -9.32 9.47
CA ASN A 60 -2.25 -8.19 8.61
C ASN A 60 -1.65 -8.61 7.26
N THR A 61 -2.22 -8.07 6.19
CA THR A 61 -1.72 -8.30 4.83
C THR A 61 -0.35 -7.65 4.56
N ASN A 62 0.04 -6.67 5.37
CA ASN A 62 1.34 -6.01 5.27
C ASN A 62 2.31 -6.60 6.30
N HIS A 63 3.24 -7.44 5.84
CA HIS A 63 4.26 -8.05 6.69
C HIS A 63 5.30 -7.05 7.24
N LEU A 64 5.34 -5.80 6.74
CA LEU A 64 6.25 -4.78 7.27
C LEU A 64 5.87 -4.34 8.69
N ILE A 65 4.64 -4.60 9.15
CA ILE A 65 4.22 -4.29 10.53
C ILE A 65 5.04 -5.06 11.56
N SER A 66 5.47 -6.30 11.25
CA SER A 66 6.29 -7.09 12.17
C SER A 66 7.78 -6.76 12.08
N ASN A 67 8.18 -5.78 11.26
CA ASN A 67 9.57 -5.38 11.12
C ASN A 67 9.83 -4.13 11.98
N GLU A 68 10.58 -4.28 13.06
CA GLU A 68 10.90 -3.20 14.02
C GLU A 68 11.59 -1.99 13.38
N ALA A 69 12.23 -2.18 12.23
CA ALA A 69 12.87 -1.10 11.50
C ALA A 69 11.84 -0.18 10.80
N TRP A 70 10.55 -0.53 10.79
CA TRP A 70 9.47 0.27 10.23
C TRP A 70 8.59 0.86 11.34
N ASN A 71 8.43 2.18 11.34
CA ASN A 71 7.44 2.87 12.17
C ASN A 71 6.23 3.22 11.31
N ILE A 72 5.22 2.36 11.27
CA ILE A 72 4.03 2.49 10.40
C ILE A 72 2.87 3.01 11.24
N GLN A 73 2.30 4.15 10.86
CA GLN A 73 1.09 4.69 11.51
C GLN A 73 -0.20 4.35 10.78
N LEU A 74 -0.16 4.00 9.49
CA LEU A 74 -1.32 3.51 8.74
C LEU A 74 -0.84 2.68 7.56
N THR A 75 -1.55 1.60 7.20
CA THR A 75 -1.24 0.81 6.02
C THR A 75 -2.47 0.23 5.33
N LYS A 76 -2.43 0.15 4.00
CA LYS A 76 -3.38 -0.65 3.22
C LYS A 76 -2.68 -1.22 1.98
N THR A 77 -2.92 -2.50 1.72
CA THR A 77 -2.52 -3.21 0.50
C THR A 77 -3.72 -3.40 -0.42
N GLY A 78 -3.49 -3.59 -1.72
CA GLY A 78 -4.52 -3.95 -2.68
C GLY A 78 -3.93 -4.75 -3.83
N PHE A 79 -4.75 -5.56 -4.49
CA PHE A 79 -4.36 -6.32 -5.68
C PHE A 79 -5.58 -6.63 -6.54
N THR A 80 -5.46 -6.36 -7.85
CA THR A 80 -6.23 -7.01 -8.92
C THR A 80 -5.25 -7.30 -10.07
N ASN A 81 -5.66 -8.13 -11.04
CA ASN A 81 -4.80 -8.42 -12.19
C ASN A 81 -4.52 -7.16 -13.03
N GLU A 82 -5.49 -6.25 -13.09
CA GLU A 82 -5.47 -5.02 -13.89
C GLU A 82 -4.66 -3.91 -13.19
N ALA A 83 -4.75 -3.83 -11.86
CA ALA A 83 -4.10 -2.79 -11.05
C ALA A 83 -2.72 -3.19 -10.51
N GLY A 84 -2.34 -4.46 -10.64
CA GLY A 84 -1.16 -5.02 -9.98
C GLY A 84 -1.23 -4.88 -8.47
N HIS A 85 -0.08 -4.97 -7.79
CA HIS A 85 -0.02 -4.74 -6.35
C HIS A 85 0.04 -3.26 -6.02
N CYS A 86 -0.74 -2.86 -5.02
CA CYS A 86 -0.84 -1.50 -4.52
C CYS A 86 -0.51 -1.43 -3.02
N LEU A 87 0.13 -0.36 -2.60
CA LEU A 87 0.48 -0.08 -1.20
C LEU A 87 0.30 1.40 -0.91
N ALA A 88 -0.46 1.74 0.13
CA ALA A 88 -0.59 3.08 0.66
C ALA A 88 -0.30 3.06 2.16
N MET A 89 0.66 3.87 2.61
CA MET A 89 1.08 3.91 4.00
C MET A 89 1.36 5.32 4.50
N ARG A 90 1.17 5.52 5.80
CA ARG A 90 1.82 6.59 6.57
C ARG A 90 2.86 5.97 7.49
N THR A 91 4.07 6.49 7.44
CA THR A 91 5.21 5.93 8.17
C THR A 91 6.20 7.05 8.50
N THR A 92 7.03 6.83 9.52
CA THR A 92 8.19 7.68 9.80
C THR A 92 9.45 7.02 9.23
N ILE A 93 10.19 7.75 8.39
CA ILE A 93 11.45 7.32 7.80
C ILE A 93 12.50 8.40 8.04
N ALA A 94 13.66 8.04 8.59
CA ALA A 94 14.75 9.00 8.90
C ALA A 94 14.24 10.24 9.66
N ASN A 95 13.43 10.02 10.72
CA ASN A 95 12.78 11.05 11.54
C ASN A 95 11.86 12.01 10.77
N ARG A 96 11.32 11.58 9.63
CA ARG A 96 10.35 12.35 8.84
C ARG A 96 9.07 11.55 8.62
N ASP A 97 7.94 12.15 8.96
CA ASP A 97 6.64 11.56 8.65
C ASP A 97 6.34 11.69 7.16
N VAL A 98 6.08 10.56 6.51
CA VAL A 98 5.82 10.49 5.07
C VAL A 98 4.54 9.74 4.75
N ALA A 99 3.86 10.20 3.69
CA ALA A 99 2.83 9.44 3.00
C ALA A 99 3.46 8.75 1.79
N LEU A 100 3.43 7.42 1.78
CA LEU A 100 4.03 6.58 0.75
C LEU A 100 2.93 5.88 -0.03
N VAL A 101 2.95 6.01 -1.36
CA VAL A 101 2.00 5.34 -2.26
C VAL A 101 2.76 4.69 -3.42
N VAL A 102 2.56 3.39 -3.61
CA VAL A 102 3.06 2.60 -4.74
C VAL A 102 1.87 1.91 -5.40
N LEU A 103 1.69 2.08 -6.70
CA LEU A 103 0.60 1.50 -7.51
C LEU A 103 1.20 0.77 -8.71
N ASP A 104 0.43 -0.14 -9.32
CA ASP A 104 0.82 -0.89 -10.52
C ASP A 104 2.16 -1.64 -10.36
N ALA A 105 2.38 -2.21 -9.17
CA ALA A 105 3.56 -3.01 -8.91
C ALA A 105 3.34 -4.44 -9.44
N TYR A 106 4.00 -4.76 -10.56
CA TYR A 106 3.85 -6.04 -11.26
C TYR A 106 4.18 -7.28 -10.42
N GLY A 107 5.37 -7.32 -9.82
CA GLY A 107 5.83 -8.49 -9.07
C GLY A 107 5.14 -8.63 -7.72
N LYS A 108 4.92 -9.88 -7.28
CA LYS A 108 4.22 -10.23 -6.04
C LYS A 108 4.65 -9.43 -4.81
N TYR A 109 5.95 -9.13 -4.70
CA TYR A 109 6.54 -8.39 -3.58
C TYR A 109 7.09 -7.02 -3.99
N THR A 110 6.84 -6.56 -5.22
CA THR A 110 7.43 -5.33 -5.76
C THR A 110 7.02 -4.10 -4.97
N HIS A 111 5.76 -4.01 -4.54
CA HIS A 111 5.27 -2.91 -3.71
C HIS A 111 6.00 -2.80 -2.34
N PHE A 112 6.31 -3.93 -1.69
CA PHE A 112 7.12 -3.93 -0.47
C PHE A 112 8.60 -3.66 -0.76
N ALA A 113 9.13 -4.18 -1.86
CA ALA A 113 10.50 -3.93 -2.27
C ALA A 113 10.72 -2.44 -2.61
N ASP A 114 9.76 -1.79 -3.27
CA ASP A 114 9.79 -0.36 -3.58
C ASP A 114 9.66 0.49 -2.32
N ALA A 115 8.82 0.08 -1.35
CA ALA A 115 8.79 0.73 -0.05
C ALA A 115 10.17 0.68 0.65
N ASN A 116 10.83 -0.48 0.65
CA ASN A 116 12.19 -0.62 1.19
C ASN A 116 13.23 0.20 0.39
N ARG A 117 13.11 0.30 -0.94
CA ARG A 117 13.98 1.15 -1.77
C ARG A 117 13.82 2.62 -1.42
N LEU A 118 12.58 3.11 -1.31
CA LEU A 118 12.28 4.49 -0.92
C LEU A 118 12.84 4.80 0.46
N ARG A 119 12.63 3.89 1.43
CA ARG A 119 13.19 4.02 2.77
C ARG A 119 14.72 4.14 2.74
N LYS A 120 15.39 3.20 2.09
CA LYS A 120 16.86 3.20 2.00
C LYS A 120 17.41 4.43 1.30
N TRP A 121 16.73 4.89 0.25
CA TRP A 121 17.09 6.14 -0.44
C TRP A 121 16.94 7.35 0.48
N MET A 122 15.86 7.44 1.25
CA MET A 122 15.66 8.51 2.22
C MET A 122 16.67 8.49 3.37
N GLU A 123 17.08 7.30 3.83
CA GLU A 123 18.04 7.13 4.92
C GLU A 123 19.50 7.37 4.49
N THR A 124 19.86 6.98 3.27
CA THR A 124 21.28 6.89 2.85
C THR A 124 21.62 7.68 1.59
N GLY A 125 20.62 8.22 0.88
CA GLY A 125 20.78 8.80 -0.45
C GLY A 125 21.04 7.78 -1.57
N LYS A 126 21.18 6.49 -1.26
CA LYS A 126 21.52 5.43 -2.23
C LYS A 126 20.28 4.60 -2.57
N THR A 127 20.09 4.36 -3.87
CA THR A 127 18.97 3.56 -4.37
C THR A 127 19.45 2.16 -4.76
N PRO A 128 18.88 1.08 -4.18
CA PRO A 128 19.15 -0.27 -4.65
C PRO A 128 18.70 -0.46 -6.11
N PRO A 129 19.41 -1.29 -6.90
CA PRO A 129 19.00 -1.55 -8.27
C PRO A 129 17.60 -2.18 -8.33
N VAL A 130 16.83 -1.77 -9.33
CA VAL A 130 15.52 -2.35 -9.66
C VAL A 130 15.75 -3.55 -10.60
N PRO A 131 15.12 -4.72 -10.36
CA PRO A 131 15.22 -5.88 -11.24
C PRO A 131 14.81 -5.57 -12.69
N GLU A 132 15.45 -6.22 -13.66
CA GLU A 132 15.21 -5.94 -15.09
C GLU A 132 13.78 -6.25 -15.52
N ALA A 133 13.14 -7.27 -14.93
CA ALA A 133 11.73 -7.58 -15.16
C ALA A 133 10.80 -6.39 -14.81
N ALA A 134 11.05 -5.72 -13.68
CA ALA A 134 10.26 -4.56 -13.26
C ALA A 134 10.50 -3.34 -14.15
N LYS A 135 11.75 -3.14 -14.62
CA LYS A 135 12.06 -2.09 -15.61
C LYS A 135 11.37 -2.36 -16.95
N SER A 136 11.38 -3.61 -17.40
CA SER A 136 10.76 -4.03 -18.66
C SER A 136 9.26 -3.82 -18.63
N TYR A 137 8.60 -4.21 -17.53
CA TYR A 137 7.19 -3.94 -17.29
C TYR A 137 6.86 -2.44 -17.38
N LYS A 138 7.63 -1.59 -16.67
CA LYS A 138 7.44 -0.14 -16.71
C LYS A 138 7.58 0.43 -18.13
N LYS A 139 8.58 -0.03 -18.90
CA LYS A 139 8.78 0.39 -20.30
C LYS A 139 7.59 -0.01 -21.17
N GLN A 140 7.05 -1.22 -21.00
CA GLN A 140 5.91 -1.71 -21.76
C GLN A 140 4.64 -0.92 -21.45
N LYS A 141 4.32 -0.69 -20.17
CA LYS A 141 3.17 0.12 -19.75
C LYS A 141 3.25 1.57 -20.25
N ALA A 142 4.43 2.17 -20.20
CA ALA A 142 4.62 3.54 -20.71
C ALA A 142 4.35 3.65 -22.22
N ARG A 143 4.71 2.62 -23.01
CA ARG A 143 4.39 2.55 -24.44
C ARG A 143 2.90 2.36 -24.69
N GLN A 144 2.22 1.57 -23.85
CA GLN A 144 0.78 1.32 -23.98
C GLN A 144 -0.09 2.51 -23.56
N GLY A 145 0.35 3.30 -22.56
CA GLY A 145 -0.37 4.49 -22.09
C GLY A 145 -0.10 5.78 -22.88
N GLN A 146 0.71 5.72 -23.94
CA GLN A 146 0.94 6.82 -24.89
C GLN A 146 0.08 6.71 -26.16
N ALA A 147 -0.77 5.69 -26.26
CA ALA A 147 -1.75 5.49 -27.33
C ALA A 147 -3.15 5.94 -26.90
#